data_AF-X1H7E4-F1
#
_entry.id   AF-X1H7E4-F1
#
_cell.length_a   1.000
_cell.length_b   1.000
_cell.length_c   1.000
_cell.angle_alpha   90.00
_cell.angle_beta   90.00
_cell.angle_gamma   90.00
#
_symmetry.space_group_name_H-M   'P 1'
#
loop_
_entity.id
_entity.type
_entity.pdbx_description
1 polymer ?
#
loop_
_entity_poly.entity_id
_entity_poly.type
_entity_poly.pdbx_seq_one_letter_code
_entity_poly.pdbx_strand_id
1 'polypeptide(L)' 'LLVRIINCAEGELKEGDEVKLVVFEVPAHPIEVKRETKVCNRVYYAFEPVKSASM' A
#
# COMPACT_ATOMS: atom_id res chain seq x y z
N LEU A 1 -4.60 -11.77 5.40
CA LEU A 1 -3.60 -10.87 4.79
C LEU A 1 -3.32 -9.77 5.80
N LEU A 2 -2.07 -9.50 6.17
CA LEU A 2 -1.72 -8.36 7.00
C LEU A 2 -1.24 -7.24 6.08
N VAL A 3 -1.78 -6.03 6.25
CA VAL A 3 -1.51 -4.87 5.39
C VAL A 3 -1.38 -3.61 6.25
N ARG A 4 -0.69 -2.58 5.75
CA ARG A 4 -0.55 -1.31 6.47
C ARG A 4 -1.72 -0.36 6.18
N ILE A 5 -2.25 0.24 7.25
CA ILE A 5 -2.99 1.50 7.19
C ILE A 5 -1.99 2.65 7.39
N ILE A 6 -2.08 3.68 6.55
CA ILE A 6 -1.27 4.90 6.63
C ILE A 6 -2.16 6.15 6.72
N ASN A 7 -1.56 7.29 7.03
CA ASN A 7 -2.23 8.60 7.08
C ASN A 7 -3.41 8.68 8.05
N CYS A 8 -3.29 7.95 9.17
CA CYS A 8 -4.32 7.74 10.17
C CYS A 8 -3.66 7.59 11.55
N ALA A 9 -4.29 8.13 12.60
CA ALA A 9 -3.86 7.95 13.98
C ALA A 9 -4.32 6.60 14.56
N GLU A 10 -3.69 6.17 15.66
CA GLU A 10 -4.14 4.99 16.39
C GLU A 10 -5.58 5.20 16.89
N GLY A 11 -6.45 4.21 16.65
CA GLY A 11 -7.85 4.24 17.07
C GLY A 11 -8.80 5.09 16.20
N GLU A 12 -8.30 5.76 15.15
CA GLU A 12 -9.15 6.56 14.26
C GLU A 12 -10.02 5.68 13.33
N LEU A 13 -9.56 4.48 12.96
CA LEU A 13 -10.36 3.49 12.25
C LEU A 13 -10.96 2.45 13.19
N LYS A 14 -12.15 1.98 12.83
CA LYS A 14 -12.81 0.80 13.41
C LYS A 14 -13.27 -0.16 12.30
N GLU A 15 -13.69 -1.35 12.72
CA GLU A 15 -14.28 -2.32 11.79
C GLU A 15 -15.50 -1.72 11.06
N GLY A 16 -15.53 -1.94 9.75
CA GLY A 16 -16.57 -1.41 8.86
C GLY A 16 -16.26 -0.05 8.23
N ASP A 17 -15.23 0.67 8.70
CA ASP A 17 -14.84 1.93 8.07
C ASP A 17 -14.24 1.70 6.68
N GLU A 18 -14.57 2.59 5.73
CA GLU A 18 -14.05 2.52 4.37
C GLU A 18 -12.63 3.06 4.27
N VAL A 19 -11.80 2.31 3.55
CA VAL A 19 -10.43 2.68 3.21
C VAL A 19 -10.24 2.58 1.70
N LYS A 20 -9.31 3.37 1.16
CA LYS A 20 -8.92 3.32 -0.25
C LYS A 20 -7.50 2.80 -0.40
N LEU A 21 -7.29 2.04 -1.46
CA LEU A 21 -5.96 1.54 -1.86
C LEU A 21 -5.10 2.71 -2.32
N VAL A 22 -3.87 2.75 -1.83
CA VAL A 22 -2.82 3.66 -2.30
C VAL A 22 -1.64 2.83 -2.78
N VAL A 23 -1.16 3.16 -3.97
CA VAL A 23 -0.04 2.48 -4.61
C VAL A 23 1.06 3.50 -4.84
N PHE A 24 2.26 3.16 -4.39
CA PHE A 24 3.46 3.95 -4.55
C PHE A 24 4.39 3.24 -5.51
N GLU A 25 4.84 3.97 -6.53
CA GLU A 25 5.95 3.52 -7.34
C GLU A 25 7.19 3.43 -6.48
N VAL A 26 7.89 2.30 -6.57
CA VAL A 26 9.19 2.13 -5.92
C VAL A 26 10.20 1.69 -6.96
N PRO A 27 11.50 2.00 -6.77
CA PRO A 27 12.52 1.63 -7.73
C PRO A 27 12.48 0.14 -8.05
N ALA A 28 12.55 -0.18 -9.34
CA ALA A 28 12.68 -1.54 -9.81
C ALA A 28 13.88 -2.22 -9.15
N HIS A 29 13.77 -3.52 -8.90
CA HIS A 29 14.80 -4.27 -8.19
C HIS A 29 15.13 -5.56 -8.93
N PRO A 30 16.42 -5.94 -9.00
CA PRO A 30 16.79 -7.25 -9.50
C PRO A 30 16.21 -8.33 -8.58
N ILE A 31 15.58 -9.34 -9.18
CA ILE A 31 15.15 -10.56 -8.50
C ILE A 31 15.78 -11.77 -9.18
N GLU A 32 16.18 -12.75 -8.38
CA GLU A 32 16.62 -14.04 -8.89
C GLU A 32 15.41 -14.87 -9.29
N VAL A 33 15.34 -15.23 -10.57
CA VAL A 33 14.34 -16.15 -11.10
C VAL A 33 15.09 -17.35 -11.65
N LYS A 34 15.11 -18.44 -10.88
CA LYS A 34 15.91 -19.65 -11.15
C LYS A 34 17.41 -19.34 -11.24
N ARG A 35 17.97 -19.28 -12.45
CA ARG A 35 19.40 -19.01 -12.71
C ARG A 35 19.63 -17.67 -13.43
N GLU A 36 18.59 -16.86 -13.59
CA GLU A 36 18.65 -15.56 -14.24
C GLU A 36 18.33 -14.44 -13.25
N THR A 37 18.97 -13.28 -13.41
CA THR A 37 18.57 -12.05 -12.73
C THR A 37 17.67 -11.24 -13.67
N LYS A 38 16.48 -10.87 -13.19
CA LYS A 38 15.56 -9.99 -13.92
C LYS A 38 15.31 -8.72 -13.12
N VAL A 39 15.37 -7.57 -13.78
CA VAL A 39 14.92 -6.30 -13.19
C VAL A 39 13.40 -6.29 -13.26
N CYS A 40 12.74 -6.19 -12.12
CA CYS A 40 11.28 -6.19 -12.06
C CYS A 40 10.77 -4.88 -11.47
N ASN A 41 9.77 -4.31 -12.15
CA ASN A 41 8.97 -3.23 -11.61
C ASN A 41 8.22 -3.75 -10.39
N ARG A 42 8.19 -2.95 -9.34
CA ARG A 42 7.48 -3.27 -8.11
C ARG A 42 6.79 -2.02 -7.60
N VAL A 43 5.76 -2.24 -6.81
CA VAL A 43 5.02 -1.20 -6.12
C VAL A 43 5.01 -1.49 -4.64
N TYR A 44 4.93 -0.45 -3.83
CA TYR A 44 4.51 -0.57 -2.45
C TYR A 44 3.03 -0.19 -2.38
N TYR A 45 2.23 -0.95 -1.63
CA TYR A 45 0.81 -0.64 -1.47
C TYR A 45 0.43 -0.60 0.01
N ALA A 46 -0.53 0.26 0.31
CA ALA A 46 -1.13 0.45 1.62
C ALA A 46 -2.58 0.89 1.45
N PHE A 47 -3.27 1.10 2.56
CA PHE A 47 -4.61 1.69 2.57
C PHE A 47 -4.62 2.94 3.43
N GLU A 48 -5.49 3.90 3.10
CA GLU A 48 -5.73 5.08 3.92
C GLU A 48 -7.23 5.34 4.07
N PRO A 49 -7.66 6.02 5.16
CA PRO A 49 -9.07 6.36 5.34
C PRO A 49 -9.63 7.15 4.15
N VAL A 50 -10.87 6.87 3.78
CA VAL A 50 -11.61 7.76 2.87
C VAL A 50 -12.01 9.00 3.67
N LYS A 51 -11.21 10.07 3.56
CA LYS A 51 -11.61 11.36 4.13
C LYS A 51 -12.78 11.90 3.31
N SER A 52 -13.97 11.95 3.91
CA SER A 52 -15.07 12.72 3.36
C SER A 52 -14.60 14.17 3.34
N ALA A 53 -14.49 14.78 2.15
CA ALA A 53 -14.40 16.23 2.08
C ALA A 53 -15.71 16.77 2.66
N SER A 54 -15.67 17.36 3.85
CA SER A 54 -16.75 18.23 4.29
C SER A 54 -16.81 19.38 3.29
N MET A 55 -17.87 19.39 2.47
CA MET A 55 -18.34 20.57 1.76
C MET A 55 -18.85 21.61 2.76
#